data_AF-A0A9Q0EHM9-F1
#
_entry.id   AF-A0A9Q0EHM9-F1
#
_cell.length_a   1.000
_cell.length_b   1.000
_cell.length_c   1.000
_cell.angle_alpha   90.00
_cell.angle_beta   90.00
_cell.angle_gamma   90.00
#
_symmetry.space_group_name_H-M   'P 1'
#
loop_
_entity.id
_entity.type
_entity.pdbx_description
1 polymer ?
#
loop_
_entity_poly.entity_id
_entity_poly.type
_entity_poly.pdbx_seq_one_letter_code
_entity_poly.pdbx_strand_id
1 'polypeptide(L)'
;MLGIDECLVTVTAGSGILYLRPVPIKEACCLKQIHALSIQGNYELRIDMEDFENSTAYAQYGTFGVGLFSVDPDEDGYPLTVGDYSGNAGDSLLKHNGMKFTTKDQDNDQSENNCASFYHGAWWYRNCHTSNLNGQYLRGQHTSYANGIEWSSWTGWQYSLKYSEMKMRPPCGRRK
;
A
#
# COMPACT_ATOMS: atom_id res chain seq x y z
N MET A 1 11.34 30.38 -5.96
CA MET A 1 10.16 29.82 -5.30
C MET A 1 9.96 28.45 -5.92
N LEU A 2 10.60 27.42 -5.37
CA LEU A 2 10.64 26.08 -5.97
C LEU A 2 9.34 25.35 -5.63
N GLY A 3 8.61 24.95 -6.66
CA GLY A 3 7.41 24.12 -6.55
C GLY A 3 7.80 22.68 -6.21
N ILE A 4 7.08 22.10 -5.25
CA ILE A 4 7.24 20.70 -4.84
C ILE A 4 6.07 19.90 -5.42
N ASP A 5 6.22 19.52 -6.68
CA ASP A 5 5.33 18.62 -7.43
C ASP A 5 6.02 17.26 -7.63
N GLU A 6 6.61 16.68 -6.58
CA GLU A 6 7.29 15.38 -6.66
C GLU A 6 6.69 14.35 -5.70
N CYS A 7 6.05 13.32 -6.25
CA CYS A 7 5.99 12.02 -5.60
C CYS A 7 7.42 11.51 -5.47
N LEU A 8 7.96 11.51 -4.25
CA LEU A 8 9.32 11.08 -4.00
C LEU A 8 9.37 9.54 -3.96
N VAL A 9 9.37 8.89 -5.12
CA VAL A 9 9.97 7.55 -5.23
C VAL A 9 11.48 7.77 -5.22
N THR A 10 12.11 7.73 -4.04
CA THR A 10 13.57 7.82 -3.96
C THR A 10 14.18 6.52 -4.44
N VAL A 11 14.71 6.52 -5.66
CA VAL A 11 15.66 5.50 -6.12
C VAL A 11 16.99 5.78 -5.42
N THR A 12 17.33 5.05 -4.35
CA THR A 12 18.68 5.15 -3.80
C THR A 12 19.66 4.43 -4.73
N ALA A 13 20.47 5.22 -5.44
CA ALA A 13 21.57 4.70 -6.25
C ALA A 13 22.47 3.81 -5.37
N GLY A 14 22.45 2.50 -5.61
CA GLY A 14 23.34 1.53 -4.98
C GLY A 14 22.67 0.40 -4.19
N SER A 15 21.38 0.49 -3.83
CA SER A 15 20.71 -0.55 -3.00
C SER A 15 19.56 -1.30 -3.70
N GLY A 16 19.06 -0.81 -4.84
CA GLY A 16 17.97 -1.47 -5.58
C GLY A 16 16.63 -1.56 -4.82
N ILE A 17 16.49 -0.79 -3.74
CA ILE A 17 15.27 -0.70 -2.91
C ILE A 17 14.53 0.58 -3.30
N LEU A 18 13.24 0.45 -3.61
CA LEU A 18 12.35 1.56 -3.96
C LEU A 18 11.40 1.81 -2.78
N TYR A 19 11.37 3.03 -2.26
CA TYR A 19 10.52 3.42 -1.14
C TYR A 19 9.20 4.04 -1.63
N LEU A 20 8.09 3.60 -1.03
CA LEU A 20 6.75 4.15 -1.21
C LEU A 20 6.37 4.82 0.11
N ARG A 21 6.55 6.14 0.19
CA ARG A 21 6.14 6.91 1.37
C ARG A 21 4.68 7.32 1.26
N PRO A 22 3.87 7.20 2.33
CA PRO A 22 2.58 7.87 2.40
C PRO A 22 2.82 9.39 2.45
N VAL A 23 2.39 10.11 1.41
CA VAL A 23 2.48 11.59 1.34
C VAL A 23 1.09 12.12 1.00
N PRO A 24 0.62 13.21 1.65
CA PRO A 24 -0.66 13.80 1.31
C PRO A 24 -0.57 14.49 -0.06
N ILE A 25 -1.50 14.13 -0.95
CA ILE A 25 -2.01 14.93 -2.08
C ILE A 25 -1.10 15.00 -3.32
N LYS A 26 -1.04 13.87 -4.04
CA LYS A 26 -1.34 13.73 -5.49
C LYS A 26 -1.29 12.22 -5.82
N GLU A 27 -2.33 11.51 -5.41
CA GLU A 27 -2.42 10.04 -5.44
C GLU A 27 -2.23 9.44 -6.85
N ALA A 28 -2.64 10.16 -7.89
CA ALA A 28 -2.52 9.70 -9.28
C ALA A 28 -1.07 9.66 -9.81
N CYS A 29 -0.18 10.55 -9.37
CA CYS A 29 1.21 10.58 -9.86
C CYS A 29 2.02 9.40 -9.27
N CYS A 30 1.73 9.03 -8.03
CA CYS A 30 2.40 7.94 -7.34
C CYS A 30 2.06 6.57 -7.98
N LEU A 31 0.77 6.32 -8.28
CA LEU A 31 0.35 5.06 -8.89
C LEU A 31 0.93 4.85 -10.29
N LYS A 32 1.04 5.91 -11.11
CA LYS A 32 1.72 5.87 -12.41
C LYS A 32 3.17 5.44 -12.29
N GLN A 33 3.89 5.99 -11.31
CA GLN A 33 5.30 5.63 -11.06
C GLN A 33 5.43 4.19 -10.56
N ILE A 34 4.59 3.76 -9.61
CA ILE A 34 4.59 2.38 -9.10
C ILE A 34 4.29 1.39 -10.23
N HIS A 35 3.26 1.66 -11.02
CA HIS A 35 2.94 0.87 -12.21
C HIS A 35 4.15 0.78 -13.14
N ALA A 36 4.69 1.92 -13.57
CA ALA A 36 5.83 2.00 -14.49
C ALA A 36 7.07 1.24 -13.98
N LEU A 37 7.30 1.18 -12.67
CA LEU A 37 8.38 0.40 -12.06
C LEU A 37 8.03 -1.09 -12.01
N SER A 38 6.83 -1.44 -11.54
CA SER A 38 6.43 -2.82 -11.31
C SER A 38 6.27 -3.64 -12.59
N ILE A 39 6.07 -3.01 -13.75
CA ILE A 39 6.01 -3.70 -15.05
C ILE A 39 7.38 -4.00 -15.66
N GLN A 40 8.47 -3.43 -15.12
CA GLN A 40 9.82 -3.63 -15.68
C GLN A 40 10.41 -5.00 -15.36
N GLY A 41 9.81 -5.73 -14.43
CA GLY A 41 10.25 -7.06 -14.03
C GLY A 41 9.42 -7.58 -12.87
N ASN A 42 9.87 -8.69 -12.28
CA ASN A 42 9.25 -9.18 -11.06
C ASN A 42 9.72 -8.32 -9.88
N TYR A 43 8.82 -8.00 -8.96
CA TYR A 43 9.13 -7.30 -7.72
C TYR A 43 8.51 -8.03 -6.54
N GLU A 44 9.21 -7.98 -5.41
CA GLU A 44 8.66 -8.30 -4.10
C GLU A 44 8.36 -7.01 -3.34
N LEU A 45 7.34 -7.05 -2.49
CA LEU A 45 6.95 -5.96 -1.60
C LEU A 45 7.35 -6.30 -0.17
N ARG A 46 7.89 -5.31 0.54
CA ARG A 46 8.16 -5.32 1.97
C ARG A 46 7.42 -4.17 2.63
N ILE A 47 6.72 -4.46 3.71
CA ILE A 47 6.03 -3.48 4.55
C ILE A 47 6.62 -3.59 5.94
N ASP A 48 7.28 -2.53 6.41
CA ASP A 48 7.77 -2.42 7.79
C ASP A 48 6.83 -1.53 8.60
N MET A 49 6.50 -1.94 9.82
CA MET A 49 5.53 -1.27 10.68
C MET A 49 6.06 -1.15 12.11
N GLU A 50 5.65 -0.09 12.80
CA GLU A 50 5.97 0.18 14.20
C GLU A 50 4.72 0.67 14.96
N ASP A 51 4.56 0.21 16.20
CA ASP A 51 3.53 0.69 17.11
C ASP A 51 4.07 1.81 18.05
N PHE A 52 3.23 2.34 18.94
CA PHE A 52 3.64 3.38 19.89
C PHE A 52 4.42 2.86 21.09
N GLU A 53 4.53 1.55 21.26
CA GLU A 53 5.37 0.88 22.27
C GLU A 53 6.76 0.51 21.72
N ASN A 54 7.05 0.90 20.47
CA ASN A 54 8.26 0.59 19.71
C ASN A 54 8.41 -0.91 19.39
N SER A 55 7.30 -1.67 19.42
CA SER A 55 7.25 -2.98 18.80
C SER A 55 7.27 -2.82 17.28
N THR A 56 7.96 -3.71 16.59
CA THR A 56 8.06 -3.69 15.13
C THR A 56 7.60 -5.01 14.54
N ALA A 57 6.95 -4.94 13.39
CA ALA A 57 6.56 -6.10 12.62
C ALA A 57 6.69 -5.81 11.13
N TYR A 58 6.67 -6.87 10.33
CA TYR A 58 6.73 -6.76 8.90
C TYR A 58 5.87 -7.78 8.18
N ALA A 59 5.48 -7.40 6.96
CA ALA A 59 4.88 -8.28 5.96
C ALA A 59 5.72 -8.21 4.69
N GLN A 60 5.93 -9.36 4.06
CA GLN A 60 6.65 -9.48 2.80
C GLN A 60 5.83 -10.31 1.83
N TYR A 61 5.82 -9.90 0.57
CA TYR A 61 5.08 -10.54 -0.52
C TYR A 61 6.04 -10.81 -1.66
N GLY A 62 6.25 -12.08 -1.99
CA GLY A 62 7.19 -12.50 -3.04
C GLY A 62 6.78 -12.07 -4.44
N THR A 63 5.50 -11.77 -4.65
CA THR A 63 4.97 -11.19 -5.89
C THR A 63 4.26 -9.88 -5.57
N PHE A 64 4.62 -8.80 -6.27
CA PHE A 64 3.98 -7.50 -6.19
C PHE A 64 3.98 -6.78 -7.53
N GLY A 65 2.86 -6.15 -7.87
CA GLY A 65 2.79 -5.18 -8.95
C GLY A 65 1.45 -4.46 -9.01
N VAL A 66 1.39 -3.40 -9.82
CA VAL A 66 0.21 -2.55 -9.96
C VAL A 66 -0.09 -2.39 -11.45
N GLY A 67 -1.28 -2.79 -11.89
CA GLY A 67 -1.69 -2.70 -13.30
C GLY A 67 -0.84 -3.55 -14.25
N LEU A 68 -0.31 -4.70 -13.81
CA LEU A 68 0.71 -5.47 -14.55
C LEU A 68 0.33 -5.82 -15.99
N PHE A 69 -0.95 -6.00 -16.27
CA PHE A 69 -1.48 -6.39 -17.59
C PHE A 69 -2.43 -5.36 -18.19
N SER A 70 -2.50 -4.16 -17.60
CA SER A 70 -3.38 -3.09 -18.05
C SER A 70 -2.86 -2.45 -19.33
N VAL A 71 -3.73 -2.31 -20.32
CA VAL A 71 -3.43 -1.55 -21.55
C VAL A 71 -3.47 -0.05 -21.24
N ASP A 72 -4.47 0.37 -20.47
CA ASP A 72 -4.58 1.71 -19.90
C ASP A 72 -4.77 1.57 -18.37
N PRO A 73 -3.70 1.76 -17.56
CA PRO A 73 -3.78 1.57 -16.12
C PRO A 73 -4.60 2.66 -15.41
N ASP A 74 -4.78 3.84 -16.02
CA ASP A 74 -5.65 4.90 -15.51
C ASP A 74 -7.13 4.47 -15.61
N GLU A 75 -7.54 3.91 -16.76
CA GLU A 75 -8.91 3.40 -16.97
C GLU A 75 -9.17 2.10 -16.22
N ASP A 76 -8.18 1.20 -16.15
CA ASP A 76 -8.31 -0.07 -15.43
C ASP A 76 -8.30 0.11 -13.91
N GLY A 77 -7.90 1.29 -13.41
CA GLY A 77 -7.92 1.63 -11.99
C GLY A 77 -6.79 0.98 -11.19
N TYR A 78 -5.62 0.79 -11.79
CA TYR A 78 -4.41 0.31 -11.13
C TYR A 78 -4.61 -0.96 -10.26
N PRO A 79 -5.08 -2.09 -10.82
CA PRO A 79 -5.36 -3.29 -10.04
C PRO A 79 -4.11 -3.82 -9.33
N LEU A 80 -4.25 -4.21 -8.07
CA LEU A 80 -3.17 -4.80 -7.28
C LEU A 80 -2.92 -6.24 -7.68
N THR A 81 -1.66 -6.61 -7.90
CA THR A 81 -1.21 -8.00 -7.94
C THR A 81 -0.30 -8.23 -6.74
N VAL A 82 -0.67 -9.14 -5.84
CA VAL A 82 0.13 -9.48 -4.66
C VAL A 82 0.02 -10.97 -4.33
N GLY A 83 1.13 -11.58 -3.90
CA GLY A 83 1.20 -13.01 -3.60
C GLY A 83 2.37 -13.39 -2.71
N ASP A 84 2.43 -14.67 -2.34
CA ASP A 84 3.55 -15.29 -1.63
C ASP A 84 3.91 -14.58 -0.30
N TYR A 85 2.91 -14.45 0.58
CA TYR A 85 3.09 -13.82 1.89
C TYR A 85 4.10 -14.57 2.77
N SER A 86 4.93 -13.80 3.47
CA SER A 86 5.78 -14.22 4.57
C SER A 86 5.97 -13.06 5.55
N GLY A 87 6.31 -13.34 6.81
CA GLY A 87 6.60 -12.32 7.83
C GLY A 87 5.92 -12.58 9.16
N ASN A 88 6.06 -11.62 10.09
CA ASN A 88 5.61 -11.75 11.47
C ASN A 88 4.42 -10.84 11.83
N ALA A 89 3.97 -9.95 10.94
CA ALA A 89 2.80 -9.10 11.16
C ALA A 89 1.45 -9.80 10.87
N GLY A 90 1.48 -11.04 10.40
CA GLY A 90 0.32 -11.68 9.77
C GLY A 90 -0.02 -11.05 8.41
N ASP A 91 -0.82 -11.76 7.60
CA ASP A 91 -1.27 -11.24 6.31
C ASP A 91 -2.53 -10.37 6.44
N SER A 92 -2.45 -9.14 5.94
CA SER A 92 -3.60 -8.23 5.81
C SER A 92 -3.73 -7.64 4.40
N LEU A 93 -3.03 -8.18 3.39
CA LEU A 93 -3.04 -7.65 2.02
C LEU A 93 -3.51 -8.66 0.97
N LEU A 94 -3.37 -9.99 1.14
CA LEU A 94 -3.78 -10.93 0.08
C LEU A 94 -5.28 -10.84 -0.26
N LYS A 95 -6.14 -10.46 0.68
CA LYS A 95 -7.58 -10.23 0.41
C LYS A 95 -7.85 -9.06 -0.54
N HIS A 96 -6.88 -8.17 -0.73
CA HIS A 96 -6.92 -7.03 -1.63
C HIS A 96 -6.37 -7.37 -3.02
N ASN A 97 -5.82 -8.57 -3.23
CA ASN A 97 -5.30 -9.00 -4.52
C ASN A 97 -6.41 -8.93 -5.60
N GLY A 98 -6.06 -8.36 -6.75
CA GLY A 98 -6.95 -8.12 -7.89
C GLY A 98 -7.88 -6.92 -7.74
N MET A 99 -7.91 -6.24 -6.60
CA MET A 99 -8.76 -5.06 -6.41
C MET A 99 -8.17 -3.84 -7.11
N LYS A 100 -9.07 -2.98 -7.61
CA LYS A 100 -8.73 -1.67 -8.16
C LYS A 100 -8.48 -0.68 -7.02
N PHE A 101 -7.73 0.36 -7.31
CA PHE A 101 -7.48 1.44 -6.34
C PHE A 101 -8.71 2.33 -6.25
N THR A 102 -9.17 2.57 -5.02
CA THR A 102 -10.34 3.41 -4.73
C THR A 102 -9.92 4.60 -3.88
N THR A 103 -10.43 5.77 -4.26
CA THR A 103 -10.25 7.04 -3.54
C THR A 103 -11.62 7.61 -3.17
N LYS A 104 -11.64 8.69 -2.39
CA LYS A 104 -12.88 9.39 -2.05
C LYS A 104 -13.63 9.89 -3.30
N ASP A 105 -12.91 10.25 -4.35
CA ASP A 105 -13.47 10.87 -5.55
C ASP A 105 -13.68 9.87 -6.70
N GLN A 106 -13.15 8.64 -6.57
CA GLN A 106 -13.29 7.58 -7.56
C GLN A 106 -13.51 6.23 -6.86
N ASP A 107 -14.74 5.74 -6.93
CA ASP A 107 -15.16 4.48 -6.33
C ASP A 107 -14.98 3.30 -7.31
N ASN A 108 -14.04 2.42 -7.01
CA ASN A 108 -13.77 1.20 -7.75
C ASN A 108 -13.85 -0.06 -6.86
N ASP A 109 -14.43 0.05 -5.66
CA ASP A 109 -14.48 -1.05 -4.70
C ASP A 109 -15.73 -1.94 -4.91
N GLN A 110 -15.90 -2.96 -4.07
CA GLN A 110 -17.00 -3.95 -4.16
C GLN A 110 -18.07 -3.73 -3.07
N SER A 111 -18.01 -2.62 -2.36
CA SER A 111 -18.99 -2.25 -1.33
C SER A 111 -20.15 -1.48 -1.95
N GLU A 112 -21.29 -1.44 -1.25
CA GLU A 112 -22.43 -0.59 -1.63
C GLU A 112 -22.16 0.90 -1.31
N ASN A 113 -21.17 1.17 -0.46
CA ASN A 113 -20.70 2.50 -0.08
C ASN A 113 -19.23 2.65 -0.45
N ASN A 114 -18.78 3.88 -0.68
CA ASN A 114 -17.38 4.19 -0.95
C ASN A 114 -16.50 3.92 0.29
N CYS A 115 -15.67 2.87 0.23
CA CYS A 115 -14.80 2.46 1.33
C CYS A 115 -13.75 3.53 1.67
N ALA A 116 -13.19 4.21 0.67
CA ALA A 116 -12.21 5.27 0.89
C ALA A 116 -12.78 6.45 1.70
N SER A 117 -14.04 6.80 1.45
CA SER A 117 -14.77 7.82 2.20
C SER A 117 -15.06 7.37 3.63
N PHE A 118 -15.48 6.13 3.81
CA PHE A 118 -15.89 5.58 5.10
C PHE A 118 -14.69 5.35 6.05
N TYR A 119 -13.59 4.80 5.52
CA TYR A 119 -12.37 4.48 6.28
C TYR A 119 -11.27 5.55 6.13
N HIS A 120 -11.63 6.71 5.57
CA HIS A 120 -10.78 7.90 5.50
C HIS A 120 -9.37 7.64 4.96
N GLY A 121 -9.29 6.91 3.85
CA GLY A 121 -8.02 6.57 3.21
C GLY A 121 -8.15 6.40 1.69
N ALA A 122 -7.10 5.88 1.08
CA ALA A 122 -7.06 5.54 -0.34
C ALA A 122 -6.30 4.23 -0.51
N TRP A 123 -6.96 3.20 -1.03
CA TRP A 123 -6.44 1.83 -1.01
C TRP A 123 -7.06 0.95 -2.09
N TRP A 124 -6.50 -0.24 -2.27
CA TRP A 124 -7.11 -1.30 -3.07
C TRP A 124 -8.27 -1.97 -2.32
N TYR A 125 -9.31 -1.20 -2.02
CA TYR A 125 -10.44 -1.66 -1.21
C TYR A 125 -11.22 -2.78 -1.92
N ARG A 126 -11.73 -3.72 -1.10
CA ARG A 126 -12.67 -4.77 -1.51
C ARG A 126 -14.06 -4.47 -0.93
N ASN A 127 -14.36 -4.97 0.25
CA ASN A 127 -15.57 -4.64 1.02
C ASN A 127 -15.32 -4.82 2.53
N CYS A 128 -14.52 -3.97 3.18
CA CYS A 128 -13.70 -2.90 2.61
C CYS A 128 -12.21 -3.22 2.67
N HIS A 129 -11.65 -3.52 3.84
CA HIS A 129 -10.22 -3.81 3.94
C HIS A 129 -9.85 -4.75 5.08
N THR A 130 -8.63 -5.29 5.02
CA THR A 130 -7.87 -5.84 6.16
C THR A 130 -6.62 -5.02 6.49
N SER A 131 -6.19 -4.12 5.60
CA SER A 131 -5.12 -3.14 5.81
C SER A 131 -5.55 -1.77 5.31
N ASN A 132 -5.12 -0.69 5.97
CA ASN A 132 -5.44 0.68 5.60
C ASN A 132 -4.26 1.61 5.89
N LEU A 133 -3.10 1.34 5.28
CA LEU A 133 -1.87 2.08 5.59
C LEU A 133 -1.90 3.56 5.17
N ASN A 134 -2.84 3.93 4.30
CA ASN A 134 -3.12 5.30 3.88
C ASN A 134 -4.33 5.92 4.62
N GLY A 135 -4.74 5.35 5.75
CA GLY A 135 -5.79 5.90 6.60
C GLY A 135 -5.34 7.08 7.46
N GLN A 136 -6.19 7.51 8.39
CA GLN A 136 -5.89 8.65 9.26
C GLN A 136 -4.79 8.30 10.27
N TYR A 137 -3.89 9.25 10.53
CA TYR A 137 -2.88 9.08 11.58
C TYR A 137 -3.47 9.38 12.97
N LEU A 138 -4.12 8.38 13.58
CA LEU A 138 -4.87 8.51 14.84
C LEU A 138 -4.04 8.25 16.10
N ARG A 139 -2.76 7.90 15.93
CA ARG A 139 -1.75 7.77 17.00
C ARG A 139 -2.07 6.72 18.07
N GLY A 140 -2.11 5.44 17.66
CA GLY A 140 -2.32 4.31 18.56
C GLY A 140 -3.80 3.96 18.71
N GLN A 141 -4.19 3.56 19.92
CA GLN A 141 -5.56 3.14 20.20
C GLN A 141 -6.56 4.29 19.94
N HIS A 142 -7.63 3.99 19.21
CA HIS A 142 -8.71 4.94 18.93
C HIS A 142 -10.09 4.30 19.05
N THR A 143 -11.14 5.12 19.10
CA THR A 143 -12.54 4.67 19.30
C THR A 143 -13.29 4.44 18.00
N SER A 144 -12.90 5.11 16.92
CA SER A 144 -13.47 4.91 15.59
C SER A 144 -13.13 3.52 15.04
N TYR A 145 -13.90 3.05 14.07
CA TYR A 145 -13.70 1.71 13.52
C TYR A 145 -12.84 1.77 12.27
N ALA A 146 -11.62 1.20 12.35
CA ALA A 146 -10.73 0.86 11.25
C ALA A 146 -10.32 1.98 10.26
N ASN A 147 -10.53 3.24 10.63
CA ASN A 147 -10.21 4.41 9.80
C ASN A 147 -8.80 4.99 10.03
N GLY A 148 -7.96 4.31 10.82
CA GLY A 148 -6.58 4.70 11.08
C GLY A 148 -5.57 4.09 10.11
N ILE A 149 -4.28 4.21 10.42
CA ILE A 149 -3.21 3.42 9.77
C ILE A 149 -3.26 1.99 10.31
N GLU A 150 -4.11 1.13 9.74
CA GLU A 150 -4.41 -0.19 10.30
C GLU A 150 -3.69 -1.35 9.59
N TRP A 151 -3.29 -2.35 10.37
CA TRP A 151 -2.89 -3.68 9.90
C TRP A 151 -3.56 -4.75 10.77
N SER A 152 -4.72 -5.25 10.32
CA SER A 152 -5.65 -5.99 11.19
C SER A 152 -5.08 -7.24 11.82
N SER A 153 -4.20 -7.95 11.12
CA SER A 153 -3.59 -9.20 11.61
C SER A 153 -2.53 -8.99 12.70
N TRP A 154 -2.07 -7.75 12.93
CA TRP A 154 -1.09 -7.44 13.98
C TRP A 154 -1.70 -6.66 15.14
N THR A 155 -2.27 -5.48 14.87
CA THR A 155 -2.77 -4.55 15.91
C THR A 155 -4.29 -4.44 15.96
N GLY A 156 -5.01 -5.21 15.13
CA GLY A 156 -6.48 -5.17 15.07
C GLY A 156 -7.01 -3.99 14.26
N TRP A 157 -8.23 -3.57 14.58
CA TRP A 157 -9.02 -2.61 13.79
C TRP A 157 -9.19 -1.24 14.44
N GLN A 158 -8.60 -1.04 15.61
CA GLN A 158 -8.80 0.17 16.42
C GLN A 158 -7.45 0.69 16.93
N TYR A 159 -6.39 0.45 16.16
CA TYR A 159 -5.03 0.86 16.52
C TYR A 159 -4.31 1.38 15.28
N SER A 160 -4.16 2.70 15.22
CA SER A 160 -3.41 3.37 14.16
C SER A 160 -1.91 3.29 14.45
N LEU A 161 -1.17 2.63 13.57
CA LEU A 161 0.28 2.47 13.66
C LEU A 161 1.01 3.82 13.74
N LYS A 162 2.18 3.81 14.40
CA LYS A 162 3.09 4.96 14.53
C LYS A 162 3.85 5.19 13.23
N TYR A 163 4.28 4.09 12.61
CA TYR A 163 5.06 4.10 11.39
C TYR A 163 4.61 2.98 10.47
N SER A 164 4.59 3.28 9.17
CA SER A 164 4.54 2.28 8.12
C SER A 164 5.39 2.73 6.94
N GLU A 165 6.09 1.78 6.32
CA GLU A 165 6.86 2.00 5.10
C GLU A 165 6.65 0.83 4.16
N MET A 166 6.18 1.12 2.95
CA MET A 166 6.10 0.16 1.88
C MET A 166 7.32 0.33 0.97
N LYS A 167 7.96 -0.76 0.57
CA LYS A 167 9.10 -0.73 -0.34
C LYS A 167 9.15 -1.97 -1.21
N MET A 168 9.57 -1.79 -2.45
CA MET A 168 9.66 -2.87 -3.43
C MET A 168 11.09 -3.04 -3.91
N ARG A 169 11.47 -4.27 -4.25
CA ARG A 169 12.75 -4.59 -4.90
C ARG A 169 12.59 -5.77 -5.85
N PRO A 170 13.45 -5.92 -6.86
CA PRO A 170 13.49 -7.16 -7.64
C PRO A 170 13.79 -8.36 -6.73
N PRO A 171 13.18 -9.53 -6.96
CA PRO A 171 13.50 -10.72 -6.20
C PRO A 171 14.97 -11.08 -6.42
N CYS A 172 15.63 -11.58 -5.38
CA CYS A 172 17.02 -12.01 -5.47
C CYS A 172 17.13 -13.24 -6.39
N GLY A 173 17.46 -13.01 -7.66
CA GLY A 173 17.78 -14.07 -8.61
C GLY A 173 19.20 -14.58 -8.41
N ARG A 174 19.37 -15.88 -8.16
CA ARG A 174 20.63 -16.57 -8.50
C ARG A 174 20.83 -16.36 -10.00
N ARG A 175 21.93 -15.70 -10.38
CA ARG A 175 22.39 -15.63 -11.79
C ARG A 175 22.37 -17.07 -12.33
N LYS A 176 21.60 -17.32 -13.38
CA LYS A 176 21.81 -18.51 -14.22
C LYS A 176 23.04 -18.29 -15.08
#